data_AF-A0A3D4JUX0-F1
#
_entry.id   AF-A0A3D4JUX0-F1
#
_cell.length_a   1.000
_cell.length_b   1.000
_cell.length_c   1.000
_cell.angle_alpha   90.00
_cell.angle_beta   90.00
_cell.angle_gamma   90.00
#
_symmetry.space_group_name_H-M   'P 1'
#
loop_
_entity.id
_entity.type
_entity.pdbx_description
1 polymer ?
#
loop_
_entity_poly.entity_id
_entity_poly.type
_entity_poly.pdbx_seq_one_letter_code
_entity_poly.pdbx_strand_id
1 'polypeptide(L)'
;ETASVEEACAKLKEAGAKRALLLPVNGAFHSPLMQPAQERLAAAIENTKFRKATIPVYQNITTTAISDPEEIKKNLIAQLTGPVKWTQSVQNMIKDGANNFVEVGPGK
;
A
#
# COMPACT_ATOMS: atom_id res chain seq x y z
N GLU A 1 -1.05 0.66 20.69
CA GLU A 1 -1.44 1.29 19.41
C GLU A 1 -2.95 1.45 19.26
N THR A 2 -3.76 0.42 19.54
CA THR A 2 -5.23 0.47 19.41
C THR A 2 -5.86 1.63 20.18
N ALA A 3 -5.45 1.85 21.44
CA ALA A 3 -5.95 2.95 22.27
C ALA A 3 -5.73 4.34 21.65
N SER A 4 -4.58 4.56 20.99
CA SER A 4 -4.29 5.84 20.33
C SER A 4 -5.16 6.06 19.08
N VAL A 5 -5.50 4.98 18.35
CA VAL A 5 -6.42 5.03 17.20
C VAL A 5 -7.86 5.25 17.66
N GLU A 6 -8.26 4.65 18.77
CA GLU A 6 -9.56 4.86 19.43
C GLU A 6 -9.74 6.33 19.83
N GLU A 7 -8.75 6.89 20.53
CA GLU A 7 -8.73 8.30 20.93
C GLU A 7 -8.81 9.22 19.71
N ALA A 8 -8.02 8.95 18.66
CA ALA A 8 -8.08 9.71 17.43
C ALA A 8 -9.46 9.64 16.77
N CYS A 9 -10.12 8.46 16.76
CA CYS A 9 -11.46 8.32 16.22
C CYS A 9 -12.49 9.15 16.98
N ALA A 10 -12.41 9.20 18.32
CA ALA A 10 -13.29 10.02 19.14
C ALA A 10 -13.11 11.51 18.83
N LYS A 11 -11.86 12.00 18.89
CA LYS A 11 -11.51 13.40 18.61
C LYS A 11 -11.90 13.84 17.20
N LEU A 12 -11.70 12.98 16.20
CA LEU A 12 -12.08 13.30 14.81
C LEU A 12 -13.60 13.40 14.63
N LYS A 13 -14.39 12.54 15.30
CA LYS A 13 -15.86 12.65 15.28
C LYS A 13 -16.34 13.93 15.94
N GLU A 14 -15.76 14.29 17.09
CA GLU A 14 -16.05 15.56 17.78
C GLU A 14 -15.72 16.77 16.89
N ALA A 15 -14.64 16.68 16.10
CA ALA A 15 -14.26 17.69 15.12
C ALA A 15 -15.13 17.71 13.84
N GLY A 16 -16.17 16.88 13.75
CA GLY A 16 -17.13 16.87 12.64
C GLY A 16 -16.80 15.90 11.50
N ALA A 17 -15.85 14.98 11.68
CA ALA A 17 -15.60 13.94 10.67
C ALA A 17 -16.84 13.06 10.48
N LYS A 18 -17.28 12.92 9.23
CA LYS A 18 -18.46 12.10 8.88
C LYS A 18 -18.32 10.64 9.33
N ARG A 19 -17.10 10.09 9.29
CA ARG A 19 -16.76 8.71 9.68
C ARG A 19 -15.35 8.66 10.28
N ALA A 20 -15.22 8.00 11.43
CA ALA A 20 -13.95 7.50 11.96
C ALA A 20 -14.24 6.14 12.61
N LEU A 21 -13.60 5.08 12.11
CA LEU A 21 -13.96 3.69 12.40
C LEU A 21 -12.69 2.87 12.60
N LEU A 22 -12.69 2.01 13.61
CA LEU A 22 -11.71 0.95 13.71
C LEU A 22 -12.02 -0.10 12.65
N LEU A 23 -10.98 -0.52 11.93
CA LEU A 23 -11.10 -1.62 10.97
C LEU A 23 -10.86 -2.95 11.70
N PRO A 24 -11.60 -4.02 11.34
CA PRO A 24 -11.41 -5.35 11.92
C PRO A 24 -10.16 -6.01 11.32
N VAL A 25 -8.98 -5.55 11.73
CA VAL A 25 -7.69 -6.00 11.22
C VAL A 25 -6.80 -6.51 12.33
N ASN A 26 -5.93 -7.46 12.01
CA ASN A 26 -5.06 -8.14 12.97
C ASN A 26 -3.75 -7.40 13.27
N GLY A 27 -3.57 -6.18 12.76
CA GLY A 27 -2.34 -5.43 12.97
C GLY A 27 -2.35 -4.02 12.38
N ALA A 28 -1.37 -3.22 12.80
CA ALA A 28 -1.14 -1.86 12.34
C ALA A 28 -0.33 -1.83 11.02
N PHE A 29 -0.90 -2.41 9.95
CA PHE A 29 -0.28 -2.43 8.62
C PHE A 29 0.00 -1.01 8.10
N HIS A 30 1.01 -0.86 7.23
CA HIS A 30 1.40 0.42 6.66
C HIS A 30 1.81 1.47 7.70
N SER A 31 2.41 1.01 8.80
CA SER A 31 2.94 1.86 9.87
C SER A 31 4.38 1.49 10.21
N PRO A 32 5.13 2.38 10.89
CA PRO A 32 6.46 2.05 11.40
C PRO A 32 6.50 0.81 12.31
N LEU A 33 5.38 0.42 12.91
CA LEU A 33 5.29 -0.77 13.76
C LEU A 33 5.52 -2.07 12.98
N MET A 34 5.44 -2.04 11.65
CA MET A 34 5.71 -3.19 10.79
C MET A 34 7.20 -3.40 10.48
N GLN A 35 8.12 -2.60 11.03
CA GLN A 35 9.56 -2.72 10.74
C GLN A 35 10.11 -4.16 10.95
N PRO A 36 9.80 -4.88 12.05
CA PRO A 36 10.31 -6.25 12.22
C PRO A 36 9.74 -7.24 11.19
N ALA A 37 8.52 -7.00 10.71
CA ALA A 37 7.93 -7.80 9.63
C ALA A 37 8.56 -7.45 8.27
N GLN A 38 8.95 -6.19 8.06
CA GLN A 38 9.57 -5.73 6.83
C GLN A 38 10.94 -6.37 6.62
N GLU A 39 11.74 -6.53 7.68
CA GLU A 39 13.04 -7.20 7.62
C GLU A 39 12.91 -8.66 7.15
N ARG A 40 11.94 -9.39 7.71
CA ARG A 40 11.66 -10.78 7.29
C ARG A 40 11.13 -10.85 5.85
N LEU A 41 10.25 -9.91 5.47
CA LEU A 41 9.73 -9.82 4.12
C LEU A 41 10.84 -9.50 3.11
N ALA A 42 11.76 -8.59 3.46
CA ALA A 42 12.90 -8.23 2.63
C ALA A 42 13.77 -9.46 2.32
N ALA A 43 14.11 -10.26 3.34
CA ALA A 43 14.85 -11.50 3.12
C ALA A 43 14.12 -12.46 2.16
N ALA A 44 12.80 -12.60 2.26
CA ALA A 44 12.02 -13.43 1.35
C ALA A 44 12.00 -12.89 -0.09
N ILE A 45 11.87 -11.56 -0.26
CA ILE A 45 11.87 -10.89 -1.55
C ILE A 45 13.23 -11.02 -2.24
N GLU A 46 14.33 -10.81 -1.51
CA GLU A 46 15.69 -10.92 -2.08
C GLU A 46 16.04 -12.35 -2.54
N ASN A 47 15.50 -13.35 -1.84
CA ASN A 47 15.65 -14.76 -2.24
C ASN A 47 14.69 -15.19 -3.36
N THR A 48 13.78 -14.31 -3.81
CA THR A 48 12.85 -14.59 -4.89
C THR A 48 13.44 -14.16 -6.24
N LYS A 49 13.28 -15.00 -7.26
CA LYS A 49 13.73 -14.66 -8.62
C LYS A 49 12.74 -13.73 -9.31
N PHE A 50 13.14 -12.48 -9.50
CA PHE A 50 12.41 -11.51 -10.32
C PHE A 50 12.90 -11.54 -11.77
N ARG A 51 12.00 -11.18 -12.69
CA ARG A 51 12.31 -10.92 -14.09
C ARG A 51 11.80 -9.52 -14.44
N LYS A 52 12.37 -8.92 -15.49
CA LYS A 52 11.86 -7.66 -16.03
C LYS A 52 10.38 -7.80 -16.37
N ALA A 53 9.56 -6.87 -15.88
CA ALA A 53 8.12 -6.92 -16.12
C ALA A 53 7.84 -6.47 -17.56
N THR A 54 7.20 -7.34 -18.34
CA THR A 54 6.73 -7.02 -19.71
C THR A 54 5.53 -6.09 -19.70
N ILE A 55 4.75 -6.14 -18.63
CA ILE A 55 3.66 -5.22 -18.32
C ILE A 55 4.12 -4.41 -17.10
N PRO A 56 4.23 -3.07 -17.18
CA PRO A 56 4.63 -2.25 -16.05
C PRO A 56 3.67 -2.38 -14.87
N VAL A 57 4.20 -2.37 -13.66
CA VAL A 57 3.43 -2.47 -12.42
C VAL A 57 3.38 -1.10 -11.74
N TYR A 58 2.19 -0.57 -11.52
CA TYR A 58 2.01 0.62 -10.68
C TYR A 58 2.09 0.22 -9.21
N GLN A 59 3.17 0.61 -8.54
CA GLN A 59 3.40 0.23 -7.14
C GLN A 59 2.88 1.29 -6.17
N ASN A 60 2.38 0.84 -5.03
CA ASN A 60 1.64 1.66 -4.06
C ASN A 60 2.46 2.79 -3.40
N ILE A 61 3.78 2.75 -3.51
CA ILE A 61 4.69 3.73 -2.89
C ILE A 61 5.10 4.84 -3.86
N THR A 62 5.52 4.45 -5.06
CA THR A 62 5.99 5.37 -6.12
C THR A 62 4.86 5.90 -6.97
N THR A 63 3.76 5.14 -7.09
CA THR A 63 2.55 5.47 -7.87
C THR A 63 2.77 5.57 -9.38
N THR A 64 3.90 5.07 -9.88
CA THR A 64 4.31 5.12 -11.28
C THR A 64 4.48 3.72 -11.86
N ALA A 65 4.45 3.62 -13.19
CA ALA A 65 4.69 2.39 -13.93
C ALA A 65 6.16 1.94 -13.82
N ILE A 66 6.42 0.82 -13.14
CA ILE A 66 7.76 0.26 -12.96
C ILE A 66 7.90 -1.07 -13.70
N SER A 67 8.99 -1.25 -14.45
CA SER A 67 9.36 -2.53 -15.09
C SER A 67 10.68 -3.12 -14.61
N ASP A 68 11.52 -2.32 -13.95
CA ASP A 68 12.81 -2.76 -13.42
C ASP A 68 12.58 -3.68 -12.21
N PRO A 69 13.05 -4.94 -12.26
CA PRO A 69 12.87 -5.88 -11.15
C PRO A 69 13.48 -5.38 -9.83
N GLU A 70 14.60 -4.65 -9.86
CA GLU A 70 15.25 -4.19 -8.62
C GLU A 70 14.46 -3.04 -7.97
N GLU A 71 13.90 -2.15 -8.77
CA GLU A 71 12.98 -1.12 -8.27
C GLU A 71 11.68 -1.74 -7.74
N ILE A 72 11.15 -2.78 -8.41
CA ILE A 72 9.97 -3.51 -7.94
C ILE A 72 10.21 -4.11 -6.54
N LYS A 73 11.33 -4.80 -6.34
CA LYS A 73 11.70 -5.36 -5.03
C LYS A 73 11.77 -4.30 -3.95
N LYS A 74 12.52 -3.22 -4.20
CA LYS A 74 12.69 -2.11 -3.26
C LYS A 74 11.33 -1.55 -2.82
N ASN A 75 10.44 -1.33 -3.77
CA ASN A 75 9.11 -0.78 -3.49
C ASN A 75 8.18 -1.76 -2.78
N LEU A 76 8.27 -3.07 -3.06
CA LEU A 76 7.53 -4.11 -2.34
C LEU A 76 7.93 -4.17 -0.86
N ILE A 77 9.23 -4.03 -0.57
CA ILE A 77 9.74 -3.97 0.82
C ILE A 77 9.21 -2.71 1.50
N ALA A 78 9.40 -1.55 0.87
CA ALA A 78 8.97 -0.26 1.41
C ALA A 78 7.46 -0.17 1.66
N GLN A 79 6.65 -0.90 0.89
CA GLN A 79 5.19 -0.90 1.01
C GLN A 79 4.69 -1.33 2.39
N LEU A 80 5.41 -2.19 3.10
CA LEU A 80 4.89 -2.75 4.36
C LEU A 80 4.80 -1.70 5.48
N THR A 81 5.72 -0.73 5.49
CA THR A 81 5.75 0.37 6.47
C THR A 81 5.27 1.70 5.87
N GLY A 82 5.21 1.81 4.55
CA GLY A 82 4.72 2.99 3.84
C GLY A 82 3.23 2.96 3.52
N PRO A 83 2.64 4.13 3.22
CA PRO A 83 1.22 4.25 2.90
C PRO A 83 0.90 3.68 1.52
N VAL A 84 -0.32 3.15 1.36
CA VAL A 84 -0.87 2.77 0.06
C VAL A 84 -1.45 4.01 -0.62
N LYS A 85 -0.74 4.56 -1.61
CA LYS A 85 -1.14 5.76 -2.35
C LYS A 85 -2.07 5.44 -3.53
N TRP A 86 -3.16 4.71 -3.25
CA TRP A 86 -4.05 4.16 -4.28
C TRP A 86 -4.63 5.24 -5.21
N THR A 87 -5.14 6.34 -4.64
CA THR A 87 -5.73 7.44 -5.43
C THR A 87 -4.71 8.02 -6.41
N GLN A 88 -3.47 8.23 -5.96
CA GLN A 88 -2.40 8.74 -6.80
C GLN A 88 -2.02 7.74 -7.89
N SER A 89 -1.96 6.44 -7.57
CA SER A 89 -1.73 5.40 -8.58
C SER A 89 -2.79 5.43 -9.68
N VAL A 90 -4.08 5.49 -9.31
CA VAL A 90 -5.17 5.56 -10.31
C VAL A 90 -5.11 6.85 -11.13
N GLN A 91 -4.85 7.99 -10.49
CA GLN A 91 -4.68 9.27 -11.19
C GLN A 91 -3.53 9.23 -12.20
N ASN A 92 -2.40 8.61 -11.84
CA ASN A 92 -1.27 8.45 -12.74
C ASN A 92 -1.57 7.48 -13.87
N MET A 93 -2.26 6.36 -13.61
CA MET A 93 -2.72 5.45 -14.67
C MET A 93 -3.61 6.18 -15.70
N ILE A 94 -4.56 7.00 -15.23
CA ILE A 94 -5.43 7.80 -16.12
C ILE A 94 -4.60 8.80 -16.93
N LYS A 95 -3.65 9.50 -16.28
CA LYS A 95 -2.75 10.44 -16.93
C LYS A 95 -1.91 9.76 -18.02
N ASP A 96 -1.52 8.51 -17.79
CA ASP A 96 -0.74 7.69 -18.72
C ASP A 96 -1.62 7.00 -19.78
N GLY A 97 -2.93 7.30 -19.82
CA GLY A 97 -3.86 6.92 -20.88
C GLY A 97 -4.81 5.77 -20.55
N ALA A 98 -4.83 5.27 -19.32
CA ALA A 98 -5.77 4.24 -18.91
C ALA A 98 -7.22 4.78 -18.89
N ASN A 99 -8.13 4.09 -19.58
CA ASN A 99 -9.54 4.44 -19.66
C ASN A 99 -10.48 3.29 -19.26
N ASN A 100 -9.93 2.11 -19.02
CA ASN A 100 -10.67 0.92 -18.60
C ASN A 100 -9.96 0.31 -17.40
N PHE A 101 -10.75 -0.08 -16.39
CA PHE A 101 -10.26 -0.72 -15.17
C PHE A 101 -11.06 -1.99 -14.92
N VAL A 102 -10.36 -3.07 -14.58
CA VAL A 102 -10.96 -4.35 -14.22
C VAL A 102 -10.47 -4.70 -12.82
N GLU A 103 -11.40 -4.85 -11.88
CA GLU A 103 -11.11 -5.32 -10.53
C GLU A 103 -11.16 -6.85 -10.49
N VAL A 104 -10.12 -7.46 -9.93
CA VAL A 104 -10.00 -8.93 -9.81
C VAL A 104 -9.80 -9.28 -8.35
N GLY A 105 -10.86 -9.73 -7.69
CA GLY A 105 -10.86 -10.09 -6.28
C GLY A 105 -12.17 -10.77 -5.84
N PRO A 106 -12.21 -11.39 -4.65
CA PRO A 106 -13.40 -12.07 -4.12
C PRO A 106 -14.47 -11.11 -3.59
N GLY A 107 -14.14 -9.85 -3.34
CA GLY A 107 -15.11 -8.77 -3.10
C GLY A 107 -15.35 -8.04 -4.41
N LYS A 108 -16.60 -7.57 -4.61
CA LYS A 108 -17.11 -6.88 -5.81
C LYS A 108 -16.05 -6.29 -6.73
#